data_AF-A0AA37UPV4-F1
#
_entry.id   AF-A0AA37UPV4-F1
#
_cell.length_a   1.000
_cell.length_b   1.000
_cell.length_c   1.000
_cell.angle_alpha   90.00
_cell.angle_beta   90.00
_cell.angle_gamma   90.00
#
_symmetry.space_group_name_H-M   'P 1'
#
loop_
_entity.id
_entity.type
_entity.pdbx_description
1 polymer ?
#
loop_
_entity_poly.entity_id
_entity_poly.type
_entity_poly.pdbx_seq_one_letter_code
_entity_poly.pdbx_strand_id
1 'polypeptide(L)'
;MASAGKQLMEDGLIRIADALRGRSPPKWPEQAIDIFFRDFSDEDMDLQLKIAEKALADDNKAMIFCKMSPALRKHWVKRLRELHNNSRNT
;
A
#
# COMPACT_ATOMS: atom_id res chain seq x y z
N MET A 1 -26.58 -39.28 2.06
CA MET A 1 -26.34 -38.38 0.90
C MET A 1 -26.09 -36.92 1.32
N ALA A 2 -26.91 -36.28 2.16
CA ALA A 2 -26.75 -34.85 2.52
C ALA A 2 -25.47 -34.49 3.33
N SER A 3 -24.94 -35.43 4.11
CA SER A 3 -23.74 -35.19 4.96
C SER A 3 -22.43 -35.13 4.17
N ALA A 4 -22.31 -35.89 3.08
CA ALA A 4 -21.11 -35.87 2.24
C ALA A 4 -20.91 -34.53 1.50
N GLY A 5 -22.00 -33.89 1.05
CA GLY A 5 -21.93 -32.58 0.42
C GLY A 5 -21.53 -31.45 1.38
N LYS A 6 -21.91 -31.55 2.66
CA LYS A 6 -21.46 -30.61 3.70
C LYS A 6 -19.98 -30.77 3.99
N GLN A 7 -19.51 -32.01 4.12
CA GLN A 7 -18.09 -32.31 4.36
C GLN A 7 -17.20 -31.77 3.24
N LEU A 8 -17.59 -31.98 1.98
CA LEU A 8 -16.86 -31.47 0.81
C LEU A 8 -16.81 -29.94 0.77
N MET A 9 -17.86 -29.26 1.24
CA MET A 9 -17.89 -27.81 1.33
C MET A 9 -16.95 -27.29 2.42
N GLU A 10 -16.98 -27.89 3.62
CA GLU A 10 -16.07 -27.53 4.72
C GLU A 10 -14.61 -27.74 4.34
N ASP A 11 -14.28 -28.89 3.73
CA ASP A 11 -12.92 -29.20 3.28
C ASP A 11 -12.45 -28.21 2.20
N GLY A 12 -13.36 -27.79 1.31
CA GLY A 12 -13.11 -26.75 0.31
C GLY A 12 -12.82 -25.39 0.93
N LEU A 13 -13.61 -24.98 1.93
CA LEU A 13 -13.42 -23.71 2.64
C LEU A 13 -12.11 -23.68 3.44
N ILE A 14 -11.73 -24.78 4.09
CA ILE A 14 -10.46 -24.91 4.82
C ILE A 14 -9.28 -24.76 3.86
N ARG A 15 -9.32 -25.43 2.71
CA ARG A 15 -8.27 -25.32 1.69
C ARG A 15 -8.11 -23.91 1.14
N ILE A 16 -9.23 -23.19 0.94
CA ILE A 16 -9.19 -21.78 0.53
C ILE A 16 -8.61 -20.92 1.65
N ALA A 17 -9.04 -21.13 2.90
CA ALA A 17 -8.52 -20.39 4.05
C ALA A 17 -7.01 -20.59 4.24
N ASP A 18 -6.50 -21.81 4.07
CA ASP A 18 -5.08 -22.12 4.15
C ASP A 18 -4.31 -21.52 2.96
N ALA A 19 -4.87 -21.54 1.76
CA ALA A 19 -4.28 -20.86 0.59
C ALA A 19 -4.21 -19.34 0.76
N LEU A 20 -5.21 -18.74 1.44
CA LEU A 20 -5.20 -17.32 1.78
C LEU A 20 -4.20 -17.00 2.90
N ARG A 21 -4.02 -17.91 3.87
CA ARG A 21 -3.05 -17.78 4.97
C ARG A 21 -1.60 -17.90 4.47
N GLY A 22 -1.38 -18.65 3.39
CA GLY A 22 -0.09 -18.79 2.71
C GLY A 22 0.25 -17.67 1.72
N ARG A 23 -0.63 -16.67 1.52
CA ARG A 23 -0.25 -15.49 0.74
C ARG A 23 0.87 -14.77 1.48
N SER A 24 1.96 -14.51 0.76
CA SER A 24 3.08 -13.70 1.24
C SER A 24 2.56 -12.43 1.91
N PRO A 25 3.27 -11.90 2.93
CA PRO A 25 2.91 -10.63 3.55
C PRO A 25 2.56 -9.60 2.48
N PRO A 26 1.53 -8.76 2.70
CA PRO A 26 1.19 -7.75 1.72
C PRO A 26 2.44 -6.97 1.35
N LYS A 27 2.70 -6.90 0.06
CA LYS A 27 3.79 -6.15 -0.54
C LYS A 27 3.50 -4.67 -0.40
N TRP A 28 3.66 -4.15 0.83
CA TRP A 28 3.26 -2.81 1.19
C TRP A 28 3.96 -1.74 0.35
N PRO A 29 5.28 -1.84 0.08
CA PRO A 29 5.96 -0.90 -0.81
C PRO A 29 5.32 -0.84 -2.19
N GLU A 30 5.11 -1.99 -2.84
CA GLU A 30 4.50 -2.04 -4.16
C GLU A 30 3.08 -1.45 -4.16
N GLN A 31 2.26 -1.81 -3.18
CA GLN A 31 0.91 -1.25 -3.04
C GLN A 31 0.92 0.27 -2.81
N ALA A 32 1.84 0.75 -1.97
CA ALA A 32 1.96 2.17 -1.69
C ALA A 32 2.41 2.94 -2.94
N ILE A 33 3.33 2.39 -3.73
CA ILE A 33 3.79 2.95 -5.00
C ILE A 33 2.64 3.05 -6.00
N ASP A 34 1.86 1.97 -6.17
CA ASP A 34 0.72 1.96 -7.09
C ASP A 34 -0.32 3.03 -6.72
N ILE A 35 -0.64 3.14 -5.42
CA ILE A 35 -1.55 4.16 -4.91
C ILE A 35 -0.96 5.56 -5.12
N PHE A 36 0.33 5.75 -4.82
CA PHE A 36 0.98 7.05 -4.87
C PHE A 36 1.05 7.59 -6.30
N PHE A 37 1.56 6.82 -7.26
CA PHE A 37 1.66 7.27 -8.64
C PHE A 37 0.30 7.45 -9.31
N ARG A 38 -0.73 6.68 -8.92
CA ARG A 38 -2.09 6.90 -9.42
C ARG A 38 -2.72 8.19 -8.88
N ASP A 39 -2.61 8.43 -7.58
CA ASP A 39 -3.36 9.50 -6.91
C ASP A 39 -2.62 10.84 -6.87
N PHE A 40 -1.30 10.86 -7.14
CA PHE A 40 -0.42 12.02 -7.01
C PHE A 40 0.50 12.22 -8.22
N SER A 41 0.04 11.85 -9.42
CA SER A 41 0.79 11.98 -10.67
C SER A 41 1.11 13.43 -11.05
N ASP A 42 0.42 14.40 -10.45
CA ASP A 42 0.56 15.85 -10.66
C ASP A 42 1.63 16.51 -9.78
N GLU A 43 2.27 15.75 -8.87
CA GLU A 43 3.38 16.23 -8.06
C GLU A 43 4.65 16.47 -8.90
N ASP A 44 5.56 17.30 -8.40
CA ASP A 44 6.90 17.50 -8.99
C ASP A 44 7.62 16.15 -9.18
N MET A 45 8.24 15.93 -10.34
CA MET A 45 8.82 14.63 -10.69
C MET A 45 9.94 14.22 -9.72
N ASP A 46 10.79 15.16 -9.28
CA ASP A 46 11.85 14.84 -8.32
C ASP A 46 11.26 14.52 -6.94
N LEU A 47 10.17 15.19 -6.56
CA LEU A 47 9.44 14.86 -5.34
C LEU A 47 8.84 13.45 -5.41
N GLN A 48 8.23 13.09 -6.55
CA GLN A 48 7.67 11.74 -6.75
C GLN A 48 8.75 10.66 -6.60
N LEU A 49 9.90 10.83 -7.26
CA LEU A 49 11.04 9.91 -7.15
C LEU A 49 11.55 9.84 -5.70
N LYS A 50 11.74 10.99 -5.05
CA LYS A 50 12.21 11.05 -3.66
C LYS A 50 11.27 10.35 -2.69
N ILE A 51 9.96 10.49 -2.86
CA ILE A 51 8.96 9.81 -2.02
C ILE A 51 9.02 8.30 -2.25
N ALA A 52 9.04 7.85 -3.51
CA ALA A 52 9.10 6.44 -3.86
C ALA A 52 10.37 5.77 -3.28
N GLU A 53 11.53 6.40 -3.48
CA GLU A 53 12.83 5.83 -3.09
C GLU A 53 13.12 5.92 -1.58
N LYS A 54 12.65 6.97 -0.89
CA LYS A 54 13.04 7.23 0.51
C LYS A 54 11.94 6.98 1.53
N ALA A 55 10.68 7.20 1.15
CA ALA A 55 9.57 7.04 2.08
C ALA A 55 8.85 5.71 1.88
N LEU A 56 8.53 5.35 0.63
CA LEU A 56 7.74 4.16 0.33
C LEU A 56 8.57 2.89 0.15
N ALA A 57 9.90 2.99 0.05
CA ALA A 57 10.80 1.84 0.11
C ALA A 57 10.88 1.20 1.51
N ASP A 58 10.48 1.93 2.57
CA ASP A 58 10.38 1.41 3.92
C ASP A 58 9.03 0.72 4.13
N ASP A 59 9.07 -0.58 4.47
CA ASP A 59 7.89 -1.45 4.55
C ASP A 59 6.84 -0.93 5.55
N ASN A 60 7.28 -0.41 6.70
CA ASN A 60 6.38 0.12 7.72
C ASN A 60 5.74 1.44 7.30
N LYS A 61 6.50 2.37 6.72
CA LYS A 61 5.96 3.64 6.18
C LYS A 61 4.99 3.37 5.03
N ALA A 62 5.31 2.43 4.14
CA ALA A 62 4.44 2.03 3.05
C ALA A 62 3.13 1.43 3.56
N MET A 63 3.19 0.56 4.58
CA MET A 63 2.02 -0.01 5.23
C MET A 63 1.14 1.07 5.85
N ILE A 64 1.73 2.02 6.58
CA ILE A 64 1.00 3.15 7.17
C ILE A 64 0.34 3.96 6.06
N PHE A 65 1.07 4.31 4.98
CA PHE A 65 0.54 5.05 3.84
C PHE A 65 -0.66 4.34 3.21
N CYS A 66 -0.59 3.02 3.00
CA CYS A 66 -1.70 2.22 2.48
C CYS A 66 -2.94 2.28 3.39
N LYS A 67 -2.75 2.38 4.70
CA LYS A 67 -3.83 2.48 5.70
C LYS A 67 -4.37 3.91 5.88
N MET A 68 -3.68 4.93 5.39
CA MET A 68 -4.14 6.32 5.48
C MET A 68 -5.39 6.54 4.62
N SER A 69 -6.35 7.32 5.16
CA SER A 69 -7.46 7.83 4.37
C SER A 69 -6.95 8.70 3.21
N PRO A 70 -7.71 8.85 2.11
CA PRO A 70 -7.29 9.71 1.00
C PRO A 70 -6.96 11.15 1.42
N ALA A 71 -7.72 11.71 2.37
CA ALA A 71 -7.47 13.05 2.89
C ALA A 71 -6.13 13.12 3.66
N LEU A 72 -5.81 12.11 4.46
CA LEU A 72 -4.56 12.03 5.20
C LEU A 72 -3.36 11.85 4.26
N ARG A 73 -3.49 11.03 3.20
CA ARG A 73 -2.45 10.91 2.16
C ARG A 73 -2.16 12.24 1.49
N LYS A 74 -3.21 12.99 1.10
CA LYS A 74 -3.06 14.33 0.52
C LYS A 74 -2.32 15.29 1.44
N HIS A 75 -2.67 15.30 2.72
CA HIS A 75 -1.99 16.15 3.71
C HIS A 75 -0.53 15.73 3.90
N TRP A 76 -0.25 14.42 3.94
CA TRP A 76 1.10 13.88 4.05
C TRP A 76 1.98 14.28 2.87
N VAL A 77 1.49 14.12 1.63
CA VAL A 77 2.23 14.52 0.42
C VAL A 77 2.45 16.03 0.39
N LYS A 78 1.44 16.84 0.74
CA LYS A 78 1.58 18.32 0.84
C LYS A 78 2.74 18.71 1.76
N ARG A 79 2.84 18.11 2.94
CA ARG A 79 3.94 18.38 3.89
C ARG A 79 5.31 18.04 3.29
N LEU A 80 5.42 16.95 2.55
CA LEU A 80 6.68 16.57 1.89
C LEU A 80 7.04 17.54 0.75
N ARG A 81 6.04 18.02 0.01
CA ARG A 81 6.21 19.06 -1.02
C ARG A 81 6.77 20.35 -0.42
N GLU A 82 6.21 20.81 0.69
CA GLU A 82 6.68 22.01 1.40
C GLU A 82 8.15 21.88 1.83
N LEU A 83 8.52 20.71 2.39
CA LEU A 83 9.91 20.43 2.78
C LEU A 83 10.86 20.37 1.58
N HIS A 84 10.43 19.79 0.46
CA HIS A 84 11.20 19.71 -0.77
C HIS A 84 11.47 21.08 -1.38
N ASN A 85 10.45 21.95 -1.41
CA ASN A 85 10.58 23.31 -1.91
C ASN A 85 11.50 24.15 -1.03
N ASN A 86 11.40 24.01 0.30
CA ASN A 86 12.28 24.73 1.23
C ASN A 86 13.74 24.31 1.06
N SER A 87 14.00 23.02 0.83
CA SER A 87 15.35 22.50 0.57
C SER A 87 15.96 22.94 -0.77
N ARG A 88 15.14 23.41 -1.73
CA ARG A 88 15.62 23.98 -3.00
C ARG A 88 15.95 25.48 -2.91
N ASN A 89 15.40 26.17 -1.91
CA ASN A 89 15.50 27.64 -1.76
C ASN A 89 16.65 28.09 -0.83
N THR A 90 17.36 27.14 -0.21
CA THR A 90 18.56 27.34 0.61
C THR A 90 19.76 26.73 -0.11
#